data_AF-A0A2T6BHS7-F1
#
_entry.id   AF-A0A2T6BHS7-F1
#
_cell.length_a   1.000
_cell.length_b   1.000
_cell.length_c   1.000
_cell.angle_alpha   90.00
_cell.angle_beta   90.00
_cell.angle_gamma   90.00
#
_symmetry.space_group_name_H-M   'P 1'
#
loop_
_entity.id
_entity.type
_entity.pdbx_description
1 polymer ?
#
loop_
_entity_poly.entity_id
_entity_poly.type
_entity_poly.pdbx_seq_one_letter_code
_entity_poly.pdbx_strand_id
1 'polypeptide(L)'
;MIVQLLAGIVIAAAVFAALLWSIYRAATTRGRTRLIAVLLGLSTILGMASISLNQPGIAVMAGGACLIFGLYGVWAEDRWSKLLPFAQAVFGLALIAGLPWGGL
;
A
#
# COMPACT_ATOMS: atom_id res chain seq x y z
N MET A 1 16.75 10.13 16.24
CA MET A 1 16.72 10.78 14.91
C MET A 1 17.16 9.85 13.78
N ILE A 2 18.39 9.32 13.78
CA ILE A 2 18.89 8.43 12.70
C ILE A 2 18.04 7.16 12.52
N VAL A 3 17.67 6.49 13.61
CA VAL A 3 16.87 5.25 13.56
C VAL A 3 15.47 5.46 12.97
N GLN A 4 14.81 6.57 13.31
CA GLN A 4 13.48 6.92 12.76
C GLN A 4 13.56 7.21 11.25
N LEU A 5 14.62 7.91 10.83
CA LEU A 5 14.84 8.25 9.43
C LEU A 5 15.12 7.00 8.59
N LEU A 6 15.97 6.08 9.10
CA LEU A 6 16.20 4.77 8.50
C LEU A 6 14.91 3.94 8.42
N ALA A 7 14.11 3.89 9.49
CA ALA A 7 12.84 3.17 9.49
C ALA A 7 11.88 3.72 8.42
N GLY A 8 11.77 5.05 8.30
CA GLY A 8 10.95 5.69 7.27
C GLY A 8 11.39 5.33 5.85
N ILE A 9 12.71 5.33 5.57
CA ILE A 9 13.26 4.93 4.28
C ILE A 9 12.93 3.46 3.98
N VAL A 10 13.11 2.58 4.95
CA VAL A 10 12.82 1.15 4.79
C VAL A 10 11.34 0.92 4.49
N ILE A 11 10.44 1.60 5.20
CA ILE A 11 9.00 1.52 4.97
C ILE A 11 8.66 2.05 3.56
N ALA A 12 9.18 3.21 3.17
CA ALA A 12 8.95 3.78 1.85
C ALA A 12 9.43 2.85 0.73
N ALA A 13 10.62 2.26 0.89
CA ALA A 13 11.17 1.28 -0.06
C ALA A 13 10.28 0.03 -0.16
N ALA A 14 9.79 -0.49 0.97
CA ALA A 14 8.89 -1.63 0.99
C ALA A 14 7.55 -1.35 0.28
N VAL A 15 6.96 -0.17 0.51
CA VAL A 15 5.72 0.24 -0.18
C VAL A 15 5.94 0.43 -1.68
N PHE A 16 7.08 0.99 -2.08
CA PHE A 16 7.44 1.14 -3.49
C PHE A 16 7.68 -0.22 -4.18
N ALA A 17 8.38 -1.14 -3.52
CA ALA A 17 8.55 -2.51 -4.01
C ALA A 17 7.20 -3.23 -4.14
N ALA A 18 6.29 -3.03 -3.19
CA ALA A 18 4.95 -3.60 -3.25
C ALA A 18 4.13 -3.01 -4.42
N LEU A 19 4.25 -1.72 -4.69
CA LEU A 19 3.63 -1.08 -5.86
C LEU A 19 4.14 -1.69 -7.18
N LEU A 20 5.46 -1.82 -7.33
CA LEU A 20 6.05 -2.46 -8.52
C LEU A 20 5.55 -3.90 -8.70
N TRP A 21 5.44 -4.64 -7.60
CA TRP A 21 4.89 -6.00 -7.62
C TRP A 21 3.42 -6.02 -8.03
N SER A 22 2.59 -5.13 -7.50
CA SER A 22 1.19 -4.99 -7.93
C SER A 22 1.09 -4.72 -9.42
N ILE A 23 1.94 -3.86 -9.98
CA ILE A 23 1.99 -3.57 -11.42
C ILE A 23 2.40 -4.82 -12.21
N TYR A 24 3.45 -5.51 -11.76
CA TYR A 24 3.90 -6.75 -12.38
C TYR A 24 2.79 -7.82 -12.39
N ARG A 25 2.12 -8.02 -11.25
CA ARG A 25 1.01 -8.98 -11.14
C ARG A 25 -0.18 -8.58 -12.01
N ALA A 26 -0.49 -7.29 -12.07
CA ALA A 26 -1.54 -6.76 -12.92
C ALA A 26 -1.29 -7.00 -14.42
N ALA A 27 -0.02 -7.05 -14.83
CA ALA A 27 0.38 -7.34 -16.21
C ALA A 27 0.45 -8.84 -16.52
N THR A 28 0.87 -9.67 -15.56
CA THR A 28 1.19 -11.09 -15.78
C THR A 28 0.07 -12.06 -15.42
N THR A 29 -0.88 -11.66 -14.58
CA THR A 29 -1.97 -12.53 -14.12
C THR A 29 -3.30 -12.19 -14.78
N ARG A 30 -4.31 -13.05 -14.61
CA ARG A 30 -5.67 -12.86 -15.15
C ARG A 30 -6.73 -13.04 -14.05
N GLY A 31 -7.95 -12.60 -14.33
CA GLY A 31 -9.10 -12.76 -13.43
C GLY A 31 -9.01 -11.93 -12.14
N ARG A 32 -9.49 -12.50 -11.03
CA ARG A 32 -9.60 -11.81 -9.73
C ARG A 32 -8.27 -11.28 -9.22
N THR A 33 -7.21 -12.08 -9.39
CA THR A 33 -5.84 -11.74 -8.98
C THR A 33 -5.33 -10.46 -9.65
N ARG A 34 -5.59 -10.31 -10.96
CA ARG A 34 -5.24 -9.10 -11.71
C ARG A 34 -6.02 -7.89 -11.18
N LEU A 35 -7.31 -8.04 -10.95
CA LEU A 35 -8.16 -6.96 -10.47
C LEU A 35 -7.73 -6.47 -9.08
N ILE A 36 -7.43 -7.38 -8.16
CA ILE A 36 -6.88 -7.04 -6.83
C ILE A 36 -5.55 -6.29 -6.96
N ALA A 37 -4.66 -6.76 -7.83
CA ALA A 37 -3.36 -6.12 -8.04
C ALA A 37 -3.48 -4.71 -8.64
N VAL A 38 -4.40 -4.51 -9.60
CA VAL A 38 -4.68 -3.18 -10.16
C VAL A 38 -5.24 -2.25 -9.08
N LEU A 39 -6.23 -2.71 -8.32
CA LEU A 39 -6.84 -1.90 -7.26
C LEU A 39 -5.83 -1.52 -6.17
N LEU A 40 -4.98 -2.48 -5.76
CA LEU A 40 -3.86 -2.23 -4.84
C LEU A 40 -2.87 -1.20 -5.37
N GLY A 41 -2.49 -1.31 -6.64
CA GLY A 41 -1.59 -0.36 -7.27
C GLY A 41 -2.20 1.04 -7.30
N LEU A 42 -3.45 1.16 -7.73
CA LEU A 42 -4.18 2.43 -7.78
C LEU A 42 -4.36 3.05 -6.40
N SER A 43 -4.79 2.28 -5.40
CA SER A 43 -4.96 2.78 -4.04
C SER A 43 -3.64 3.23 -3.41
N THR A 44 -2.54 2.51 -3.69
CA THR A 44 -1.21 2.88 -3.22
C THR A 44 -0.75 4.20 -3.85
N ILE A 45 -0.91 4.36 -5.16
CA ILE A 45 -0.59 5.61 -5.88
C ILE A 45 -1.46 6.76 -5.33
N LEU A 46 -2.74 6.52 -5.13
CA LEU A 46 -3.68 7.52 -4.62
C LEU A 46 -3.33 7.91 -3.18
N GLY A 47 -2.88 6.96 -2.36
CA GLY A 47 -2.31 7.19 -1.04
C GLY A 47 -1.06 8.07 -1.09
N MET A 48 -0.08 7.74 -1.94
CA MET A 48 1.11 8.58 -2.13
C MET A 48 0.77 9.99 -2.62
N ALA A 49 -0.14 10.09 -3.59
CA ALA A 49 -0.61 11.38 -4.11
C ALA A 49 -1.32 12.21 -3.02
N SER A 50 -2.11 11.56 -2.16
CA SER A 50 -2.79 12.25 -1.05
C SER A 50 -1.82 12.81 -0.02
N ILE A 51 -0.72 12.10 0.26
CA ILE A 51 0.37 12.61 1.12
C ILE A 51 1.00 13.84 0.45
N SER A 52 1.40 13.73 -0.83
CA SER A 52 2.04 14.82 -1.57
C SER A 52 1.16 16.06 -1.70
N LEU A 53 -0.16 15.89 -1.83
CA LEU A 53 -1.13 16.98 -1.92
C LEU A 53 -1.64 17.46 -0.55
N ASN A 54 -1.17 16.88 0.54
CA ASN A 54 -1.57 17.21 1.91
C ASN A 54 -3.10 17.09 2.13
N GLN A 55 -3.72 16.05 1.57
CA GLN A 55 -5.18 15.82 1.59
C GLN A 55 -5.55 14.61 2.46
N PRO A 56 -5.72 14.79 3.80
CA PRO A 56 -5.93 13.68 4.72
C PRO A 56 -7.22 12.90 4.47
N GLY A 57 -8.30 13.56 4.03
CA GLY A 57 -9.56 12.88 3.72
C GLY A 57 -9.42 11.84 2.60
N ILE A 58 -8.68 12.20 1.54
CA ILE A 58 -8.38 11.30 0.42
C ILE A 58 -7.45 10.16 0.89
N ALA A 59 -6.51 10.46 1.79
CA ALA A 59 -5.61 9.48 2.35
C ALA A 59 -6.33 8.38 3.13
N VAL A 60 -7.34 8.72 3.91
CA VAL A 60 -8.15 7.74 4.66
C VAL A 60 -8.91 6.82 3.70
N MET A 61 -9.50 7.37 2.63
CA MET A 61 -10.19 6.57 1.61
C MET A 61 -9.23 5.63 0.88
N ALA A 62 -8.08 6.15 0.45
CA ALA A 62 -7.03 5.38 -0.20
C ALA A 62 -6.46 4.30 0.75
N GLY A 63 -6.28 4.64 2.02
CA GLY A 63 -5.80 3.75 3.06
C GLY A 63 -6.77 2.62 3.35
N GLY A 64 -8.08 2.92 3.42
CA GLY A 64 -9.13 1.91 3.54
C GLY A 64 -9.14 0.94 2.37
N ALA A 65 -9.00 1.45 1.14
CA ALA A 65 -8.89 0.60 -0.05
C ALA A 65 -7.61 -0.27 0.00
N CYS A 66 -6.46 0.31 0.33
CA CYS A 66 -5.19 -0.42 0.51
C CYS A 66 -5.30 -1.51 1.58
N LEU A 67 -5.98 -1.24 2.69
CA LEU A 67 -6.20 -2.20 3.75
C LEU A 67 -7.02 -3.38 3.25
N ILE A 68 -8.20 -3.11 2.69
CA ILE A 68 -9.14 -4.15 2.25
C ILE A 68 -8.50 -4.99 1.15
N PHE A 69 -8.01 -4.36 0.08
CA PHE A 69 -7.43 -5.08 -1.04
C PHE A 69 -6.08 -5.71 -0.69
N GLY A 70 -5.31 -5.12 0.22
CA GLY A 70 -4.08 -5.71 0.75
C GLY A 70 -4.36 -7.00 1.51
N LEU A 71 -5.32 -7.02 2.43
CA LEU A 71 -5.73 -8.24 3.14
C LEU A 71 -6.26 -9.32 2.20
N TYR A 72 -7.11 -8.94 1.24
CA TYR A 72 -7.55 -9.87 0.19
C TYR A 72 -6.38 -10.39 -0.66
N GLY A 73 -5.41 -9.53 -0.96
CA GLY A 73 -4.18 -9.89 -1.68
C GLY A 73 -3.31 -10.87 -0.90
N VAL A 74 -3.17 -10.69 0.43
CA VAL A 74 -2.46 -11.63 1.31
C VAL A 74 -3.12 -13.01 1.29
N TRP A 75 -4.46 -13.05 1.25
CA TRP A 75 -5.20 -14.31 1.19
C TRP A 75 -5.09 -15.00 -0.19
N ALA A 76 -5.02 -14.22 -1.27
CA ALA A 76 -4.98 -14.71 -2.65
C ALA A 76 -3.56 -14.96 -3.22
N GLU A 77 -2.51 -14.49 -2.55
CA GLU A 77 -1.10 -14.78 -2.89
C GLU A 77 -0.62 -16.06 -2.21
N ASP A 78 0.37 -16.73 -2.80
CA ASP A 78 1.02 -17.88 -2.18
C ASP A 78 2.40 -17.51 -1.61
N ARG A 79 2.75 -18.14 -0.48
CA ARG A 79 4.10 -18.11 0.12
C ARG A 79 4.61 -16.67 0.39
N TRP A 80 5.80 -16.35 -0.11
CA TRP A 80 6.53 -15.10 0.14
C TRP A 80 5.92 -13.89 -0.58
N SER A 81 5.15 -14.11 -1.64
CA SER A 81 4.47 -13.04 -2.37
C SER A 81 3.40 -12.34 -1.53
N LYS A 82 2.98 -12.94 -0.42
CA LYS A 82 2.06 -12.35 0.57
C LYS A 82 2.62 -11.12 1.28
N LEU A 83 3.95 -11.00 1.38
CA LEU A 83 4.59 -9.89 2.11
C LEU A 83 4.31 -8.53 1.48
N LEU A 84 4.15 -8.48 0.15
CA LEU A 84 3.99 -7.23 -0.59
C LEU A 84 2.57 -6.66 -0.46
N PRO A 85 1.48 -7.43 -0.66
CA PRO A 85 0.14 -6.99 -0.29
C PRO A 85 0.01 -6.70 1.21
N PHE A 86 0.73 -7.43 2.07
CA PHE A 86 0.73 -7.13 3.50
C PHE A 86 1.38 -5.76 3.79
N ALA A 87 2.50 -5.43 3.15
CA ALA A 87 3.12 -4.12 3.27
C ALA A 87 2.17 -2.99 2.81
N GLN A 88 1.38 -3.22 1.74
CA GLN A 88 0.34 -2.29 1.31
C GLN A 88 -0.81 -2.16 2.30
N ALA A 89 -1.21 -3.25 2.97
CA ALA A 89 -2.20 -3.19 4.03
C ALA A 89 -1.70 -2.38 5.23
N VAL A 90 -0.44 -2.58 5.63
CA VAL A 90 0.22 -1.79 6.70
C VAL A 90 0.33 -0.32 6.31
N PHE A 91 0.67 -0.02 5.06
CA PHE A 91 0.64 1.34 4.53
C PHE A 91 -0.77 1.94 4.60
N GLY A 92 -1.80 1.16 4.24
CA GLY A 92 -3.19 1.57 4.38
C GLY A 92 -3.57 1.91 5.83
N LEU A 93 -3.17 1.08 6.80
CA LEU A 93 -3.33 1.40 8.23
C LEU A 93 -2.63 2.71 8.61
N ALA A 94 -1.41 2.92 8.14
CA ALA A 94 -0.65 4.13 8.44
C ALA A 94 -1.34 5.39 7.92
N LEU A 95 -1.96 5.33 6.73
CA LEU A 95 -2.75 6.42 6.17
C LEU A 95 -4.02 6.69 6.99
N ILE A 96 -4.76 5.63 7.35
CA ILE A 96 -5.98 5.74 8.17
C ILE A 96 -5.65 6.33 9.54
N ALA A 97 -4.55 5.93 10.14
CA ALA A 97 -4.07 6.43 11.43
C ALA A 97 -3.53 7.88 11.34
N GLY A 98 -3.48 8.49 10.16
CA GLY A 98 -3.03 9.87 9.98
C GLY A 98 -1.52 10.06 10.22
N LEU A 99 -0.72 8.98 10.26
CA LEU A 99 0.70 9.06 10.62
C LEU A 99 1.52 10.09 9.80
N PRO A 100 1.31 10.25 8.48
CA PRO A 100 2.04 11.26 7.71
C PRO A 100 1.79 12.72 8.16
N TRP A 101 0.69 12.96 8.88
CA TRP A 101 0.27 14.28 9.37
C TRP A 101 0.48 14.48 10.87
N GLY A 102 1.16 13.54 11.54
CA GLY A 102 1.35 13.58 12.99
C GLY A 102 0.45 12.61 13.77
N GLY A 103 -0.37 11.82 13.09
CA GLY A 103 -1.28 10.84 13.69
C GLY A 103 -2.64 11.44 14.08
N LEU A 104 -3.59 10.55 14.39
CA LEU A 104 -4.69 10.90 15.30
C LEU A 104 -4.14 11.23 16.70
#